data_AF-A0A935VXW4-F1
#
_entry.id   AF-A0A935VXW4-F1
#
_cell.length_a   1.000
_cell.length_b   1.000
_cell.length_c   1.000
_cell.angle_alpha   90.00
_cell.angle_beta   90.00
_cell.angle_gamma   90.00
#
_symmetry.space_group_name_H-M   'P 1'
#
loop_
_entity.id
_entity.type
_entity.pdbx_description
1 polymer ?
#
loop_
_entity_poly.entity_id
_entity_poly.type
_entity_poly.pdbx_seq_one_letter_code
_entity_poly.pdbx_strand_id
1 'polypeptide(L)'
;MTGSDPTLEQTAAKHLAFGWWLVVASIALGTALEALHALKLGVYLDVANETRRLLWTLAHAHGALLGLVHVAFATSLPKLAALSPGGRTLASRALGAGSLLLPAGFFLGGVFVYEGDPGLGVLLAPVGAALVLVAVVVIALGARRRGRA
;
A
#
# COMPACT_ATOMS: atom_id res chain seq x y z
N MET A 1 -10.41 -23.63 25.41
CA MET A 1 -9.44 -22.71 24.79
C MET A 1 -9.04 -23.30 23.45
N THR A 2 -9.67 -22.86 22.36
CA THR A 2 -9.29 -23.29 21.00
C THR A 2 -7.95 -22.65 20.69
N GLY A 3 -6.86 -23.44 20.66
CA GLY A 3 -5.53 -22.94 20.33
C GLY A 3 -5.50 -22.41 18.91
N SER A 4 -5.52 -21.09 18.76
CA SER A 4 -5.30 -20.39 17.50
C SER A 4 -3.85 -20.60 17.04
N ASP A 5 -3.64 -20.74 15.73
CA ASP A 5 -2.29 -20.84 15.15
C ASP A 5 -1.51 -19.55 15.50
N PRO A 6 -0.47 -19.62 16.36
CA PRO A 6 0.22 -18.44 16.86
C PRO A 6 0.92 -17.67 15.73
N THR A 7 1.27 -18.35 14.63
CA THR A 7 1.88 -17.70 13.48
C THR A 7 0.87 -16.90 12.66
N LEU A 8 -0.39 -17.36 12.61
CA LEU A 8 -1.49 -16.65 11.98
C LEU A 8 -1.81 -15.38 12.76
N GLU A 9 -1.96 -15.48 14.08
CA GLU A 9 -2.21 -14.32 14.94
C GLU A 9 -1.10 -13.28 14.84
N GLN A 10 0.16 -13.72 14.83
CA GLN A 10 1.30 -12.82 14.68
C GLN A 10 1.28 -12.11 13.31
N THR A 11 0.96 -12.82 12.21
CA THR A 11 0.79 -12.20 10.89
C THR A 11 -0.34 -11.17 10.90
N ALA A 12 -1.51 -11.54 11.44
CA ALA A 12 -2.66 -10.63 11.51
C ALA A 12 -2.34 -9.36 12.31
N ALA A 13 -1.73 -9.48 13.49
CA ALA A 13 -1.35 -8.34 14.32
C ALA A 13 -0.36 -7.40 13.63
N LYS A 14 0.66 -7.96 12.95
CA LYS A 14 1.63 -7.19 12.17
C LYS A 14 0.96 -6.39 11.05
N HIS A 15 0.11 -7.03 10.25
CA HIS A 15 -0.59 -6.36 9.16
C HIS A 15 -1.61 -5.33 9.66
N LEU A 16 -2.29 -5.61 10.77
CA LEU A 16 -3.22 -4.65 11.37
C LEU A 16 -2.51 -3.37 11.81
N ALA A 17 -1.41 -3.52 12.58
CA ALA A 17 -0.62 -2.37 13.03
C ALA A 17 -0.01 -1.60 11.86
N PHE A 18 0.61 -2.31 10.91
CA PHE A 18 1.24 -1.68 9.75
C PHE A 18 0.22 -0.98 8.84
N GLY A 19 -0.95 -1.59 8.62
CA GLY A 19 -2.04 -0.99 7.86
C GLY A 19 -2.56 0.31 8.46
N TRP A 20 -2.77 0.35 9.78
CA TRP A 20 -3.16 1.58 10.47
C TRP A 20 -2.09 2.66 10.40
N TRP A 21 -0.81 2.32 10.53
CA TRP A 21 0.27 3.29 10.35
C TRP A 21 0.37 3.83 8.92
N LEU A 22 0.10 3.01 7.90
CA LEU A 22 -0.01 3.49 6.52
C LEU A 22 -1.20 4.45 6.34
N VAL A 23 -2.34 4.17 6.97
CA VAL A 23 -3.49 5.09 6.97
C VAL A 23 -3.14 6.41 7.65
N VAL A 24 -2.51 6.39 8.82
CA VAL A 24 -2.04 7.59 9.52
C VAL A 24 -1.08 8.41 8.65
N ALA A 25 -0.06 7.77 8.08
CA ALA A 25 0.90 8.43 7.20
C ALA A 25 0.22 9.03 5.96
N SER A 26 -0.77 8.33 5.40
CA SER A 26 -1.50 8.79 4.21
C SER A 26 -2.41 9.96 4.54
N ILE A 27 -3.12 9.94 5.67
CA ILE A 27 -3.92 11.08 6.14
C ILE A 27 -3.01 12.29 6.35
N ALA A 28 -1.89 12.12 7.04
CA ALA A 28 -0.94 13.21 7.27
C ALA A 28 -0.42 13.81 5.95
N LEU A 29 -0.07 12.97 4.98
CA LEU A 29 0.31 13.43 3.64
C LEU A 29 -0.84 14.16 2.95
N GLY A 30 -2.05 13.60 2.97
CA GLY A 30 -3.25 14.20 2.36
C GLY A 30 -3.54 15.60 2.91
N THR A 31 -3.55 15.74 4.24
CA THR A 31 -3.71 17.03 4.91
C THR A 31 -2.60 18.02 4.54
N ALA A 32 -1.36 17.56 4.41
CA ALA A 32 -0.28 18.43 3.94
C ALA A 32 -0.51 18.89 2.50
N LEU A 33 -0.92 17.99 1.59
CA LEU A 33 -1.23 18.35 0.19
C LEU A 33 -2.43 19.30 0.10
N GLU A 34 -3.46 19.11 0.90
CA GLU A 34 -4.60 20.03 1.02
C GLU A 34 -4.16 21.40 1.53
N ALA A 35 -3.25 21.46 2.51
CA ALA A 35 -2.70 22.72 3.00
C ALA A 35 -1.87 23.44 1.92
N LEU A 36 -1.02 22.72 1.18
CA LEU A 36 -0.28 23.28 0.04
C LEU A 36 -1.23 23.87 -1.02
N HIS A 37 -2.34 23.18 -1.31
CA HIS A 37 -3.41 23.66 -2.16
C HIS A 37 -4.09 24.92 -1.61
N ALA A 38 -4.55 24.88 -0.35
CA ALA A 38 -5.32 25.95 0.28
C ALA A 38 -4.51 27.25 0.44
N LEU A 39 -3.22 27.11 0.77
CA LEU A 39 -2.28 28.22 0.89
C LEU A 39 -1.72 28.68 -0.46
N LYS A 40 -2.08 28.00 -1.56
CA LYS A 40 -1.64 28.28 -2.92
C LYS A 40 -0.12 28.36 -3.08
N LEU A 41 0.59 27.44 -2.45
CA LEU A 41 2.05 27.44 -2.50
C LEU A 41 2.55 27.01 -3.89
N GLY A 42 3.38 27.85 -4.52
CA GLY A 42 3.87 27.65 -5.90
C GLY A 42 4.62 26.33 -6.11
N VAL A 43 5.34 25.85 -5.08
CA VAL A 43 6.00 24.53 -5.06
C VAL A 43 5.06 23.37 -5.38
N TYR A 44 3.74 23.57 -5.24
CA TYR A 44 2.73 22.56 -5.51
C TYR A 44 1.72 22.97 -6.58
N LEU A 45 1.37 24.26 -6.67
CA LEU A 45 0.35 24.76 -7.58
C LEU A 45 0.84 25.39 -8.89
N ASP A 46 2.12 25.76 -8.99
CA ASP A 46 2.65 26.28 -10.25
C ASP A 46 2.50 25.22 -11.34
N VAL A 47 2.30 25.67 -12.59
CA VAL A 47 2.10 24.79 -13.76
C VAL A 47 3.27 23.82 -13.91
N ALA A 48 4.51 24.27 -13.65
CA ALA A 48 5.71 23.43 -13.68
C ALA A 48 5.69 22.27 -12.66
N ASN A 49 4.81 22.32 -11.65
CA ASN A 49 4.68 21.30 -10.61
C ASN A 49 3.49 20.35 -10.82
N GLU A 50 2.89 20.32 -12.01
CA GLU A 50 1.82 19.38 -12.36
C GLU A 50 2.18 17.91 -12.08
N THR A 51 3.35 17.47 -12.52
CA THR A 51 3.82 16.09 -12.31
C THR A 51 4.07 15.78 -10.85
N ARG A 52 4.67 16.71 -10.08
CA ARG A 52 4.80 16.59 -8.63
C ARG A 52 3.44 16.42 -7.97
N ARG A 53 2.48 17.27 -8.34
CA ARG A 53 1.13 17.26 -7.78
C ARG A 53 0.41 15.95 -8.05
N LEU A 54 0.49 15.45 -9.29
CA LEU A 54 -0.04 14.14 -9.66
C LEU A 54 0.60 13.02 -8.82
N LEU A 55 1.93 12.94 -8.79
CA LEU A 55 2.65 11.86 -8.13
C LEU A 55 2.44 11.85 -6.62
N TRP A 56 2.42 13.01 -5.97
CA TRP A 56 2.12 13.07 -4.53
C TRP A 56 0.67 12.69 -4.22
N THR A 57 -0.27 13.04 -5.11
CA THR A 57 -1.66 12.57 -5.01
C THR A 57 -1.74 11.04 -5.14
N LEU A 58 -1.01 10.46 -6.11
CA LEU A 58 -0.93 9.01 -6.27
C LEU A 58 -0.29 8.32 -5.07
N ALA A 59 0.76 8.91 -4.48
CA ALA A 59 1.41 8.41 -3.27
C ALA A 59 0.42 8.36 -2.09
N HIS A 60 -0.31 9.46 -1.85
CA HIS A 60 -1.36 9.52 -0.83
C HIS A 60 -2.45 8.47 -1.08
N ALA A 61 -3.00 8.42 -2.29
CA ALA A 61 -4.11 7.53 -2.63
C ALA A 61 -3.74 6.05 -2.47
N HIS A 62 -2.57 5.64 -2.98
CA HIS A 62 -2.12 4.26 -2.85
C HIS A 62 -1.69 3.92 -1.42
N GLY A 63 -1.09 4.86 -0.68
CA GLY A 63 -0.80 4.65 0.74
C GLY A 63 -2.06 4.36 1.56
N ALA A 64 -3.11 5.15 1.35
CA ALA A 64 -4.38 5.00 2.06
C ALA A 64 -5.06 3.67 1.68
N LEU A 65 -5.19 3.39 0.38
CA LEU A 65 -5.79 2.16 -0.12
C LEU A 65 -5.04 0.93 0.39
N LEU A 66 -3.70 0.92 0.30
CA LEU A 66 -2.91 -0.23 0.75
C LEU A 66 -2.97 -0.40 2.26
N GLY A 67 -3.00 0.69 3.04
CA GLY A 67 -3.27 0.64 4.47
C GLY A 67 -4.59 -0.10 4.78
N LEU A 68 -5.65 0.21 4.05
CA LEU A 68 -6.93 -0.51 4.16
C LEU A 68 -6.84 -1.98 3.69
N VAL A 69 -6.07 -2.27 2.64
CA VAL A 69 -5.83 -3.65 2.18
C VAL A 69 -5.10 -4.46 3.26
N HIS A 70 -4.16 -3.88 4.00
CA HIS A 70 -3.51 -4.54 5.15
C HIS A 70 -4.51 -4.88 6.25
N VAL A 71 -5.40 -3.94 6.61
CA VAL A 71 -6.47 -4.18 7.59
C VAL A 71 -7.43 -5.27 7.10
N ALA A 72 -7.83 -5.23 5.82
CA ALA A 72 -8.67 -6.24 5.20
C ALA A 72 -7.99 -7.62 5.18
N PHE A 73 -6.70 -7.68 4.88
CA PHE A 73 -5.94 -8.93 4.91
C PHE A 73 -5.85 -9.50 6.32
N ALA A 74 -5.50 -8.68 7.33
CA ALA A 74 -5.44 -9.11 8.73
C ALA A 74 -6.78 -9.66 9.24
N THR A 75 -7.88 -8.97 8.93
CA THR A 75 -9.24 -9.35 9.38
C THR A 75 -9.84 -10.52 8.60
N SER A 76 -9.42 -10.73 7.35
CA SER A 76 -9.85 -11.86 6.54
C SER A 76 -9.02 -13.12 6.78
N LEU A 77 -7.81 -13.01 7.34
CA LEU A 77 -6.87 -14.13 7.50
C LEU A 77 -7.48 -15.39 8.12
N PRO A 78 -8.31 -15.33 9.19
CA PRO A 78 -8.97 -16.52 9.75
C PRO A 78 -9.95 -17.21 8.80
N LYS A 79 -10.48 -16.49 7.80
CA LYS A 79 -11.42 -16.99 6.79
C LYS A 79 -10.70 -17.60 5.57
N LEU A 80 -9.39 -17.37 5.42
CA LEU A 80 -8.57 -17.85 4.31
C LEU A 80 -8.02 -19.26 4.60
N ALA A 81 -8.89 -20.21 4.96
CA ALA A 81 -8.48 -21.56 5.39
C ALA A 81 -7.72 -22.36 4.31
N ALA A 82 -7.87 -22.01 3.03
CA ALA A 82 -7.13 -22.65 1.94
C ALA A 82 -5.76 -21.99 1.63
N LEU A 83 -5.40 -20.91 2.34
CA LEU A 83 -4.11 -20.26 2.18
C LEU A 83 -3.03 -21.05 2.93
N SER A 84 -2.13 -21.69 2.18
CA SER A 84 -1.02 -22.45 2.75
C SER A 84 -0.06 -21.55 3.56
N PRO A 85 0.73 -22.09 4.51
CA PRO A 85 1.72 -21.32 5.26
C PRO A 85 2.74 -20.59 4.35
N GLY A 86 3.17 -21.23 3.26
CA GLY A 86 4.04 -20.63 2.25
C GLY A 86 3.36 -19.50 1.48
N GLY A 87 2.10 -19.70 1.07
CA GLY A 87 1.29 -18.65 0.43
C GLY A 87 1.06 -17.46 1.35
N ARG A 88 0.77 -17.70 2.63
CA ARG A 88 0.64 -16.67 3.67
C ARG A 88 1.93 -15.85 3.81
N THR A 89 3.07 -16.52 3.86
CA THR A 89 4.39 -15.85 3.96
C THR A 89 4.68 -15.01 2.72
N LEU A 90 4.44 -15.55 1.52
CA LEU A 90 4.63 -14.83 0.26
C LEU A 90 3.71 -13.61 0.18
N ALA A 91 2.41 -13.77 0.44
CA ALA A 91 1.45 -12.68 0.44
C ALA A 91 1.81 -11.60 1.45
N SER A 92 2.19 -11.99 2.67
CA SER A 92 2.59 -11.06 3.73
C SER A 92 3.80 -10.21 3.32
N ARG A 93 4.87 -10.84 2.84
CA ARG A 93 6.11 -10.15 2.44
C ARG A 93 5.90 -9.28 1.19
N ALA A 94 5.22 -9.81 0.19
CA ALA A 94 4.96 -9.09 -1.06
C ALA A 94 4.03 -7.88 -0.83
N LEU A 95 2.97 -8.03 -0.02
CA LEU A 95 2.09 -6.93 0.34
C LEU A 95 2.82 -5.87 1.16
N GLY A 96 3.62 -6.29 2.16
CA GLY A 96 4.43 -5.38 2.97
C GLY A 96 5.41 -4.56 2.13
N ALA A 97 6.25 -5.22 1.32
CA ALA A 97 7.22 -4.55 0.47
C ALA A 97 6.55 -3.67 -0.60
N GLY A 98 5.50 -4.18 -1.27
CA GLY A 98 4.76 -3.42 -2.27
C GLY A 98 4.09 -2.17 -1.70
N SER A 99 3.61 -2.23 -0.46
CA SER A 99 2.99 -1.09 0.23
C SER A 99 3.97 -0.02 0.68
N LEU A 100 5.26 -0.31 0.72
CA LEU A 100 6.30 0.70 0.88
C LEU A 100 6.73 1.25 -0.48
N LEU A 101 7.11 0.36 -1.41
CA LEU A 101 7.72 0.72 -2.68
C LEU A 101 6.79 1.53 -3.59
N LEU A 102 5.49 1.18 -3.64
CA LEU A 102 4.55 1.84 -4.54
C LEU A 102 4.30 3.32 -4.15
N PRO A 103 3.79 3.63 -2.94
CA PRO A 103 3.59 5.02 -2.56
C PRO A 103 4.92 5.79 -2.43
N ALA A 104 6.00 5.17 -1.94
CA ALA A 104 7.30 5.83 -1.89
C ALA A 104 7.85 6.15 -3.29
N GLY A 105 7.64 5.26 -4.26
CA GLY A 105 8.05 5.50 -5.65
C GLY A 105 7.37 6.72 -6.25
N PHE A 106 6.06 6.83 -6.07
CA PHE A 106 5.33 8.03 -6.47
C PHE A 106 5.82 9.27 -5.71
N PHE A 107 5.95 9.21 -4.38
CA PHE A 107 6.40 10.35 -3.59
C PHE A 107 7.78 10.86 -4.02
N LEU A 108 8.76 9.95 -4.11
CA LEU A 108 10.14 10.24 -4.50
C LEU A 108 10.24 10.69 -5.97
N GLY A 109 9.44 10.10 -6.87
CA GLY A 109 9.34 10.56 -8.26
C GLY A 109 8.82 11.99 -8.38
N GLY A 110 8.03 12.46 -7.41
CA GLY A 110 7.56 13.84 -7.34
C GLY A 110 8.54 14.82 -6.69
N VAL A 111 9.61 14.37 -6.01
CA VAL A 111 10.54 15.29 -5.31
C VAL A 111 11.35 16.11 -6.31
N PHE A 112 11.95 15.45 -7.31
CA PHE A 112 12.70 16.08 -8.39
C PHE A 112 12.01 15.76 -9.72
N VAL A 113 11.57 16.79 -10.45
CA VAL A 113 10.86 16.68 -11.73
C VAL A 113 11.73 17.34 -12.80
N TYR A 114 11.83 16.72 -13.97
CA TYR A 114 12.71 17.16 -15.06
C TYR A 114 11.87 17.43 -16.30
N GLU A 115 11.68 18.69 -16.71
CA GLU A 115 10.89 19.04 -17.90
C GLU A 115 9.47 18.43 -17.93
N GLY A 116 8.87 18.27 -16.74
CA GLY A 116 7.56 17.61 -16.58
C GLY A 116 7.63 16.09 -16.39
N ASP A 117 8.78 15.46 -16.53
CA ASP A 117 8.96 14.03 -16.25
C ASP A 117 9.23 13.74 -14.77
N PRO A 118 8.73 12.59 -14.24
CA PRO A 118 9.03 12.15 -12.89
C PRO A 118 10.53 11.91 -12.68
N GLY A 119 11.02 12.16 -11.47
CA GLY A 119 12.34 11.73 -11.06
C GLY A 119 12.47 10.20 -10.98
N LEU A 120 13.72 9.70 -10.95
CA LEU A 120 14.05 8.27 -10.97
C LEU A 120 13.39 7.45 -9.85
N GLY A 121 13.01 8.08 -8.73
CA GLY A 121 12.27 7.42 -7.66
C GLY A 121 10.99 6.73 -8.13
N VAL A 122 10.36 7.22 -9.21
CA VAL A 122 9.15 6.62 -9.78
C VAL A 122 9.34 5.16 -10.21
N LEU A 123 10.57 4.72 -10.50
CA LEU A 123 10.87 3.35 -10.91
C LEU A 123 10.60 2.31 -9.81
N LEU A 124 10.48 2.74 -8.54
CA LEU A 124 10.04 1.87 -7.45
C LEU A 124 8.55 1.52 -7.57
N ALA A 125 7.74 2.40 -8.18
CA ALA A 125 6.29 2.21 -8.32
C ALA A 125 5.92 0.92 -9.08
N PRO A 126 6.43 0.64 -10.30
CA PRO A 126 6.10 -0.60 -11.01
C PRO A 126 6.55 -1.86 -10.25
N VAL A 127 7.69 -1.81 -9.56
CA VAL A 127 8.16 -2.93 -8.70
C VAL A 127 7.18 -3.14 -7.54
N GLY A 128 6.79 -2.07 -6.87
CA GLY A 128 5.81 -2.12 -5.79
C GLY A 128 4.45 -2.65 -6.26
N ALA A 129 3.96 -2.18 -7.40
CA ALA A 129 2.72 -2.65 -8.01
C ALA A 129 2.75 -4.15 -8.35
N ALA A 130 3.86 -4.65 -8.91
CA ALA A 130 4.03 -6.07 -9.20
C ALA A 130 3.98 -6.92 -7.92
N LEU A 131 4.61 -6.46 -6.83
CA LEU A 131 4.57 -7.16 -5.54
C LEU A 131 3.17 -7.16 -4.92
N VAL A 132 2.45 -6.02 -4.97
CA VAL A 132 1.06 -5.95 -4.54
C VAL A 132 0.21 -6.93 -5.36
N LEU A 133 0.39 -6.98 -6.69
CA LEU A 133 -0.32 -7.89 -7.57
C LEU A 133 -0.09 -9.36 -7.17
N VAL A 134 1.16 -9.76 -6.94
CA VAL A 134 1.49 -11.10 -6.46
C VAL A 134 0.77 -11.39 -5.14
N ALA A 135 0.79 -10.46 -4.19
CA ALA A 135 0.15 -10.66 -2.90
C ALA A 135 -1.37 -10.85 -3.02
N VAL A 136 -2.06 -9.97 -3.76
CA VAL A 136 -3.51 -10.05 -3.91
C VAL A 136 -3.95 -11.26 -4.71
N VAL A 137 -3.16 -11.71 -5.70
CA VAL A 137 -3.42 -12.96 -6.43
C VAL A 137 -3.33 -14.16 -5.49
N VAL A 138 -2.29 -14.24 -4.66
CA VAL A 138 -2.13 -15.32 -3.68
C VAL A 138 -3.28 -15.34 -2.67
N ILE A 139 -3.68 -14.16 -2.16
CA ILE A 139 -4.83 -14.01 -1.25
C ILE A 139 -6.13 -14.44 -1.94
N ALA A 140 -6.37 -13.98 -3.17
CA ALA A 140 -7.56 -14.32 -3.94
C ALA A 140 -7.66 -15.82 -4.21
N LEU A 141 -6.55 -16.48 -4.54
CA LEU A 141 -6.50 -17.94 -4.70
C LEU A 141 -6.79 -18.67 -3.38
N GLY A 142 -6.27 -18.17 -2.26
CA GLY A 142 -6.57 -18.68 -0.92
C GLY A 142 -8.04 -18.47 -0.49
N ALA A 143 -8.72 -17.47 -1.06
CA ALA A 143 -10.13 -17.22 -0.81
C ALA A 143 -11.07 -18.14 -1.62
N ARG A 144 -10.60 -18.73 -2.73
CA ARG A 144 -11.43 -19.47 -3.70
C ARG A 144 -11.93 -20.87 -3.27
N ARG A 145 -12.16 -21.15 -1.98
CA ARG A 145 -12.70 -22.46 -1.55
C ARG A 145 -13.72 -22.38 -0.41
N ARG A 146 -15.01 -22.47 -0.75
CA ARG A 146 -16.10 -23.19 -0.05
C ARG A 146 -17.31 -23.25 -0.98
N GLY A 147 -17.46 -24.36 -1.70
CA GLY A 147 -18.59 -24.61 -2.61
C GLY A 147 -18.84 -26.08 -2.91
N ARG A 148 -18.38 -26.99 -2.04
CA ARG A 148 -18.74 -28.42 -2.03
C ARG A 148 -18.67 -28.91 -0.58
N ALA A 149 -19.78 -28.73 0.13
CA ALA A 149 -20.17 -29.56 1.25
C ALA A 149 -21.48 -30.23 0.85
#